data_AF-A0A1M7H5D1-F1
#
_entry.id   AF-A0A1M7H5D1-F1
#
_cell.length_a   1.000
_cell.length_b   1.000
_cell.length_c   1.000
_cell.angle_alpha   90.00
_cell.angle_beta   90.00
_cell.angle_gamma   90.00
#
_symmetry.space_group_name_H-M   'P 1'
#
loop_
_entity.id
_entity.type
_entity.pdbx_description
1 polymer ?
#
loop_
_entity_poly.entity_id
_entity_poly.type
_entity_poly.pdbx_seq_one_letter_code
_entity_poly.pdbx_strand_id
1 'polypeptide(L)'
;MRLFLPFILAVSLLSGCGLSDDTRDQLEKAIGKAAGEAWDSTKTMTARLTDEISTKIEEHGGAQGIYDEITRFVDGLFEDSNDGSNCKKKSAQKSKPKQTTPMTLVRRTPEQQNYHEEVLSLTTLKTASVIIDCLRPELDTAINIVASVYHEVFKDDNYRPVITSGNDSDKHGERSAHYACAAVDIRIKDVENLGTRKVVAQKIRDELGSRYTVLHEDVGKANEHLHVQLRSGTYDRNIVWR
;
A
#
# COMPACT_ATOMS: atom_id res chain seq x y z
N MET A 1 -4.93 27.31 -7.91
CA MET A 1 -5.70 26.17 -7.37
C MET A 1 -6.82 25.65 -8.28
N ARG A 2 -6.95 26.06 -9.55
CA ARG A 2 -8.03 25.58 -10.46
C ARG A 2 -7.63 24.46 -11.44
N LEU A 3 -6.36 24.02 -11.47
CA LEU A 3 -5.85 22.98 -12.37
C LEU A 3 -6.02 21.53 -11.85
N PHE A 4 -6.45 21.34 -10.60
CA PHE A 4 -6.58 20.00 -10.00
C PHE A 4 -7.93 19.32 -10.26
N LEU A 5 -8.97 20.06 -10.62
CA LEU A 5 -10.32 19.53 -10.81
C LEU A 5 -10.48 18.60 -12.03
N PRO A 6 -9.95 18.92 -13.24
CA PRO A 6 -10.06 18.02 -14.38
C PRO A 6 -9.23 16.73 -14.21
N PHE A 7 -8.18 16.77 -13.39
CA PHE A 7 -7.29 15.64 -13.11
C PHE A 7 -7.95 14.59 -12.21
N ILE A 8 -8.68 15.03 -11.18
CA ILE A 8 -9.46 14.14 -10.30
C ILE A 8 -10.63 13.52 -11.10
N LEU A 9 -11.21 14.26 -12.05
CA LEU A 9 -12.31 13.77 -12.89
C LEU A 9 -11.85 12.67 -13.86
N ALA A 10 -10.68 12.81 -14.50
CA ALA A 10 -10.14 11.80 -15.41
C ALA A 10 -9.82 10.47 -14.71
N VAL A 11 -9.23 10.53 -13.50
CA VAL A 11 -8.96 9.33 -12.69
C VAL A 11 -10.27 8.68 -12.20
N SER A 12 -11.28 9.49 -11.87
CA SER A 12 -12.60 9.00 -11.44
C SER A 12 -13.39 8.33 -12.58
N LEU A 13 -13.30 8.84 -13.81
CA LEU A 13 -13.96 8.25 -14.99
C LEU A 13 -13.34 6.92 -15.40
N LEU A 14 -12.03 6.75 -15.22
CA LEU A 14 -11.31 5.50 -15.49
C LEU A 14 -11.57 4.40 -14.44
N SER A 15 -12.23 4.73 -13.32
CA SER A 15 -12.58 3.78 -12.26
C SER A 15 -13.81 2.91 -12.60
N GLY A 16 -14.58 3.26 -13.63
CA GLY A 16 -15.85 2.62 -13.99
C GLY A 16 -15.75 1.44 -14.95
N CYS A 17 -14.64 1.30 -15.68
CA CYS A 17 -14.38 0.17 -16.56
C CYS A 17 -13.29 -0.69 -15.93
N GLY A 18 -13.50 -2.00 -15.83
CA GLY A 18 -12.65 -2.95 -15.11
C GLY A 18 -11.24 -3.10 -15.69
N LEU A 19 -10.42 -2.07 -15.52
CA LEU A 19 -8.97 -2.13 -15.73
C LEU A 19 -8.39 -3.13 -14.74
N SER A 20 -7.49 -3.97 -15.22
CA SER A 20 -6.73 -4.86 -14.33
C SER A 20 -5.82 -4.03 -13.42
N ASP A 21 -5.57 -4.52 -12.19
CA ASP A 21 -4.76 -3.80 -11.21
C ASP A 21 -3.35 -3.48 -11.74
N ASP A 22 -2.79 -4.33 -12.60
CA ASP A 22 -1.49 -4.10 -13.26
C ASP A 22 -1.55 -2.92 -14.23
N THR A 23 -2.65 -2.76 -14.97
CA THR A 23 -2.86 -1.62 -15.88
C THR A 23 -3.03 -0.32 -15.09
N ARG A 24 -3.71 -0.39 -13.94
CA ARG A 24 -3.87 0.76 -13.05
C ARG A 24 -2.54 1.22 -12.44
N ASP A 25 -1.72 0.30 -11.94
CA ASP A 25 -0.40 0.62 -11.39
C ASP A 25 0.56 1.19 -12.46
N GLN A 26 0.52 0.65 -13.68
CA GLN A 26 1.29 1.21 -14.80
C GLN A 26 0.82 2.62 -15.19
N LEU A 27 -0.48 2.86 -15.19
CA LEU A 27 -1.05 4.18 -15.48
C LEU A 27 -0.69 5.19 -14.38
N GLU A 28 -0.83 4.83 -13.11
CA GLU A 28 -0.46 5.69 -11.98
C GLU A 28 1.05 6.04 -12.01
N LYS A 29 1.92 5.08 -12.36
CA LYS A 29 3.35 5.33 -12.55
C LYS A 29 3.65 6.23 -13.75
N ALA A 30 3.01 6.00 -14.89
CA ALA A 30 3.20 6.83 -16.08
C ALA A 30 2.76 8.27 -15.83
N ILE A 31 1.61 8.44 -15.17
CA ILE A 31 1.07 9.75 -14.78
C ILE A 31 1.98 10.43 -13.76
N GLY A 32 2.42 9.72 -12.72
CA GLY A 32 3.32 10.26 -11.70
C GLY A 32 4.66 10.69 -12.29
N LYS A 33 5.21 9.91 -13.24
CA LYS A 33 6.43 10.25 -13.96
C LYS A 33 6.24 11.50 -14.83
N ALA A 34 5.17 11.56 -15.63
CA ALA A 34 4.88 12.73 -16.47
C ALA A 34 4.65 14.00 -15.63
N ALA A 35 3.96 13.89 -14.49
CA ALA A 35 3.75 15.01 -13.57
C ALA A 35 5.07 15.46 -12.90
N GLY A 36 5.95 14.52 -12.53
CA GLY A 36 7.27 14.82 -12.00
C GLY A 36 8.18 15.50 -13.02
N GLU A 37 8.22 15.00 -14.25
CA GLU A 37 8.99 15.59 -15.35
C GLU A 37 8.46 16.98 -15.74
N ALA A 38 7.15 17.19 -15.72
CA ALA A 38 6.53 18.50 -15.94
C ALA A 38 6.83 19.49 -14.80
N TRP A 39 6.86 19.02 -13.55
CA TRP A 39 7.18 19.83 -12.37
C TRP A 39 8.66 20.23 -12.32
N ASP A 40 9.57 19.32 -12.64
CA ASP A 40 11.00 19.61 -12.69
C ASP A 40 11.34 20.51 -13.89
N SER A 41 10.64 20.36 -15.02
CA SER A 41 10.74 21.27 -16.17
C SER A 41 10.27 22.70 -15.84
N THR A 42 9.17 22.86 -15.09
CA THR A 42 8.62 24.17 -14.72
C THR A 42 9.42 24.92 -13.66
N LYS A 43 10.26 24.24 -12.89
CA LYS A 43 11.17 24.86 -11.91
C LYS A 43 12.30 25.69 -12.52
N THR A 44 12.61 25.48 -13.82
CA THR A 44 13.84 26.03 -14.43
C THR A 44 13.61 27.18 -15.42
N MET A 45 12.35 27.53 -15.74
CA MET A 45 12.03 28.57 -16.71
C MET A 45 10.70 29.25 -16.37
N THR A 46 10.69 30.32 -15.59
CA THR A 46 9.42 30.91 -15.09
C THR A 46 9.13 32.34 -15.54
N ALA A 47 9.71 32.79 -16.66
CA ALA A 47 9.32 34.06 -17.27
C ALA A 47 9.08 33.97 -18.79
N ARG A 48 9.93 33.21 -19.50
CA ARG A 48 9.83 33.06 -20.96
C ARG A 48 8.76 32.04 -21.40
N LEU A 49 8.40 31.14 -20.49
CA LEU A 49 7.46 30.04 -20.73
C LEU A 49 5.99 30.45 -20.54
N THR A 50 5.73 31.55 -19.81
CA THR A 50 4.36 32.05 -19.61
C THR A 50 3.77 32.59 -20.90
N ASP A 51 4.56 33.29 -21.70
CA ASP A 51 4.15 33.76 -23.02
C ASP A 51 4.01 32.59 -24.00
N GLU A 52 4.96 31.66 -24.06
CA GLU A 52 4.86 30.47 -24.94
C GLU A 52 3.67 29.56 -24.58
N ILE A 53 3.36 29.38 -23.30
CA ILE A 53 2.18 28.61 -22.87
C ILE A 53 0.90 29.37 -23.19
N SER A 54 0.87 30.70 -22.99
CA SER A 54 -0.31 31.50 -23.33
C SER A 54 -0.58 31.46 -24.84
N THR A 55 0.46 31.58 -25.67
CA THR A 55 0.34 31.48 -27.13
C THR A 55 -0.11 30.09 -27.55
N LYS A 56 0.44 29.00 -26.98
CA LYS A 56 -0.02 27.64 -27.30
C LYS A 56 -1.45 27.37 -26.82
N ILE A 57 -1.86 27.90 -25.68
CA ILE A 57 -3.26 27.78 -25.21
C ILE A 57 -4.19 28.48 -26.19
N GLU A 58 -3.82 29.64 -26.71
CA GLU A 58 -4.62 30.36 -27.72
C GLU A 58 -4.63 29.66 -29.08
N GLU A 59 -3.49 29.12 -29.54
CA GLU A 59 -3.38 28.32 -30.78
C GLU A 59 -4.28 27.08 -30.77
N HIS A 60 -4.48 26.47 -29.60
CA HIS A 60 -5.36 25.33 -29.40
C HIS A 60 -6.76 25.73 -28.91
N GLY A 61 -7.25 26.93 -29.23
CA GLY A 61 -8.65 27.33 -28.97
C GLY A 61 -8.99 27.49 -27.48
N GLY A 62 -7.99 27.82 -26.66
CA GLY A 62 -8.12 27.95 -25.21
C GLY A 62 -8.12 26.59 -24.49
N ALA A 63 -8.50 26.61 -23.22
CA ALA A 63 -8.59 25.40 -22.40
C ALA A 63 -9.55 24.34 -22.99
N GLN A 64 -10.55 24.76 -23.78
CA GLN A 64 -11.50 23.87 -24.43
C GLN A 64 -10.85 23.06 -25.55
N GLY A 65 -10.06 23.66 -26.44
CA GLY A 65 -9.46 22.88 -27.52
C GLY A 65 -8.33 21.96 -27.05
N ILE A 66 -7.64 22.28 -25.94
CA ILE A 66 -6.75 21.31 -25.26
C ILE A 66 -7.56 20.11 -24.75
N TYR A 67 -8.72 20.35 -24.15
CA TYR A 67 -9.62 19.27 -23.69
C TYR A 67 -10.11 18.41 -24.87
N ASP A 68 -10.48 19.04 -25.98
CA ASP A 68 -10.94 18.35 -27.19
C ASP A 68 -9.82 17.52 -27.83
N GLU A 69 -8.57 17.96 -27.76
CA GLU A 69 -7.41 17.23 -28.26
C GLU A 69 -7.03 16.03 -27.39
N ILE A 70 -7.10 16.18 -26.07
CA ILE A 70 -6.95 15.07 -25.13
C ILE A 70 -8.06 14.03 -25.37
N THR A 71 -9.30 14.48 -25.55
CA THR A 71 -10.44 13.59 -25.83
C THR A 71 -10.22 12.82 -27.13
N ARG A 72 -9.79 13.50 -28.20
CA ARG A 72 -9.49 12.88 -29.49
C ARG A 72 -8.34 11.87 -29.42
N PHE A 73 -7.29 12.16 -28.64
CA PHE A 73 -6.19 11.23 -28.40
C PHE A 73 -6.67 9.98 -27.66
N VAL A 74 -7.51 10.16 -26.63
CA VAL A 74 -8.08 9.05 -25.86
C VAL A 74 -9.00 8.21 -26.74
N ASP A 75 -9.89 8.81 -27.52
CA ASP A 75 -10.76 8.09 -28.44
C ASP A 75 -9.95 7.30 -29.49
N GLY A 76 -8.88 7.89 -30.02
CA GLY A 76 -7.96 7.22 -30.95
C GLY A 76 -7.20 6.03 -30.34
N LEU A 77 -6.99 6.00 -29.01
CA LEU A 77 -6.39 4.84 -28.33
C LEU A 77 -7.35 3.63 -28.27
N PHE A 78 -8.65 3.85 -28.46
CA PHE A 78 -9.67 2.80 -28.32
C PHE A 78 -10.37 2.42 -29.64
N GLU A 79 -10.23 3.21 -30.71
CA GLU A 79 -10.85 2.92 -32.01
C GLU A 79 -10.24 1.72 -32.76
N ASP A 80 -9.01 1.30 -32.45
CA ASP A 80 -8.38 0.11 -33.04
C ASP A 80 -8.85 -1.23 -32.39
N SER A 81 -9.79 -1.20 -31.45
CA SER A 81 -10.32 -2.38 -30.75
C SER A 81 -11.60 -2.97 -31.41
N ASN A 82 -11.79 -2.79 -32.72
CA ASN A 82 -13.00 -3.23 -33.43
C ASN A 82 -12.88 -4.61 -34.11
N ASP A 83 -11.97 -5.48 -33.66
CA ASP A 83 -12.03 -6.91 -33.98
C ASP A 83 -12.67 -7.68 -32.80
N GLY A 84 -14.01 -7.61 -32.76
CA GLY A 84 -14.87 -8.24 -31.76
C GLY A 84 -14.92 -9.77 -31.83
N SER A 85 -13.76 -10.42 -31.98
CA SER A 85 -13.69 -11.86 -32.26
C SER A 85 -12.60 -12.63 -31.50
N ASN A 86 -11.98 -12.12 -30.43
CA ASN A 86 -11.26 -12.98 -29.47
C ASN A 86 -10.83 -12.31 -28.16
N CYS A 87 -11.75 -11.59 -27.49
CA CYS A 87 -11.52 -11.27 -26.09
C CYS A 87 -11.83 -12.52 -25.25
N LYS A 88 -10.87 -13.45 -25.15
CA LYS A 88 -10.89 -14.46 -24.09
C LYS A 88 -10.88 -13.70 -22.78
N LYS A 89 -12.07 -13.52 -22.19
CA LYS A 89 -12.26 -13.05 -20.81
C LYS A 89 -11.29 -13.86 -19.96
N LYS A 90 -10.18 -13.24 -19.53
CA LYS A 90 -9.33 -13.82 -18.50
C LYS A 90 -10.27 -14.11 -17.35
N SER A 91 -10.33 -15.39 -16.99
CA SER A 91 -11.27 -15.93 -16.02
C SER A 91 -11.33 -15.01 -14.81
N ALA A 92 -12.55 -14.70 -14.40
CA ALA A 92 -12.88 -13.96 -13.19
C ALA A 92 -11.86 -14.18 -12.08
N GLN A 93 -11.44 -13.09 -11.44
CA GLN A 93 -10.78 -13.08 -10.14
C GLN A 93 -11.29 -14.28 -9.34
N LYS A 94 -10.38 -15.19 -8.98
CA LYS A 94 -10.71 -16.30 -8.09
C LYS A 94 -11.41 -15.69 -6.88
N SER A 95 -12.71 -15.95 -6.76
CA SER A 95 -13.46 -15.58 -5.59
C SER A 95 -12.71 -16.14 -4.38
N LYS A 96 -12.51 -15.28 -3.36
CA LYS A 96 -11.86 -15.68 -2.11
C LYS A 96 -12.38 -17.07 -1.73
N PRO A 97 -11.52 -18.08 -1.49
CA PRO A 97 -11.99 -19.37 -1.01
C PRO A 97 -12.83 -19.08 0.23
N LYS A 98 -14.13 -19.35 0.10
CA LYS A 98 -15.11 -19.08 1.13
C LYS A 98 -14.69 -19.98 2.29
N GLN A 99 -14.06 -19.43 3.33
CA GLN A 99 -13.78 -20.18 4.55
C GLN A 99 -15.13 -20.73 5.04
N THR A 100 -15.35 -22.02 4.81
CA THR A 100 -16.60 -22.72 5.13
C THR A 100 -16.68 -23.10 6.60
N THR A 101 -15.57 -22.96 7.33
CA THR A 101 -15.50 -23.22 8.76
C THR A 101 -16.03 -22.00 9.53
N PRO A 102 -16.99 -22.17 10.44
CA PRO A 102 -17.46 -21.07 11.28
C PRO A 102 -16.31 -20.52 12.11
N MET A 103 -16.10 -19.20 12.04
CA MET A 103 -15.09 -18.51 12.85
C MET A 103 -15.61 -18.30 14.27
N THR A 104 -14.79 -18.64 15.25
CA THR A 104 -15.04 -18.34 16.65
C THR A 104 -14.60 -16.91 16.93
N LEU A 105 -15.55 -16.05 17.31
CA LEU A 105 -15.25 -14.69 17.72
C LEU A 105 -14.86 -14.68 19.20
N VAL A 106 -13.65 -14.20 19.50
CA VAL A 106 -13.18 -13.97 20.86
C VAL A 106 -13.11 -12.47 21.09
N ARG A 107 -13.72 -12.00 22.18
CA ARG A 107 -13.66 -10.58 22.55
C ARG A 107 -12.44 -10.31 23.41
N ARG A 108 -11.76 -9.19 23.16
CA ARG A 108 -10.75 -8.67 24.08
C ARG A 108 -11.41 -8.31 25.41
N THR A 109 -10.69 -8.59 26.49
CA THR A 109 -10.95 -7.97 27.79
C THR A 109 -10.64 -6.47 27.70
N PRO A 110 -11.20 -5.62 28.58
CA PRO A 110 -10.87 -4.20 28.61
C PRO A 110 -9.36 -3.94 28.74
N GLU A 111 -8.65 -4.75 29.53
CA GLU A 111 -7.21 -4.63 29.72
C GLU A 111 -6.45 -4.93 28.42
N GLN A 112 -6.86 -5.98 27.69
CA GLN A 112 -6.29 -6.31 26.37
C GLN A 112 -6.59 -5.24 25.33
N GLN A 113 -7.80 -4.66 25.35
CA GLN A 113 -8.18 -3.59 24.44
C GLN A 113 -7.34 -2.33 24.69
N ASN A 114 -7.17 -1.95 25.95
CA ASN A 114 -6.33 -0.80 26.32
C ASN A 114 -4.87 -1.02 25.88
N TYR A 115 -4.32 -2.22 26.11
CA TYR A 115 -2.96 -2.54 25.68
C TYR A 115 -2.81 -2.53 24.16
N HIS A 116 -3.81 -3.05 23.44
CA HIS A 116 -3.85 -2.99 21.97
C HIS A 116 -3.77 -1.53 21.49
N GLU A 117 -4.61 -0.65 22.03
CA GLU A 117 -4.61 0.78 21.67
C GLU A 117 -3.30 1.49 22.03
N GLU A 118 -2.72 1.18 23.20
CA GLU A 118 -1.42 1.71 23.63
C GLU A 118 -0.32 1.30 22.64
N VAL A 119 -0.24 0.01 22.28
CA VAL A 119 0.76 -0.49 21.33
C VAL A 119 0.58 0.13 19.95
N LEU A 120 -0.66 0.30 19.48
CA LEU A 120 -0.93 0.95 18.20
C LEU A 120 -0.47 2.41 18.19
N SER A 121 -0.55 3.11 19.33
CA SER A 121 -0.03 4.48 19.46
C SER A 121 1.49 4.59 19.31
N LEU A 122 2.22 3.47 19.43
CA LEU A 122 3.66 3.36 19.18
C LEU A 122 3.99 3.14 17.70
N THR A 123 2.99 3.10 16.82
CA THR A 123 3.17 2.87 15.38
C THR A 123 2.43 3.91 14.53
N THR A 124 2.63 3.85 13.22
CA THR A 124 1.77 4.54 12.25
C THR A 124 1.26 3.54 11.22
N LEU A 125 0.08 3.80 10.65
CA LEU A 125 -0.44 2.99 9.55
C LEU A 125 -0.03 3.60 8.21
N LYS A 126 0.39 2.75 7.27
CA LYS A 126 0.68 3.17 5.89
C LYS A 126 -0.51 3.87 5.25
N THR A 127 -1.72 3.35 5.48
CA THR A 127 -2.99 3.90 5.01
C THR A 127 -4.09 3.53 6.01
N ALA A 128 -5.21 4.25 5.99
CA ALA A 128 -6.39 3.91 6.78
C ALA A 128 -7.04 2.57 6.40
N SER A 129 -6.64 1.96 5.27
CA SER A 129 -7.14 0.66 4.81
C SER A 129 -6.41 -0.53 5.45
N VAL A 130 -5.34 -0.31 6.21
CA VAL A 130 -4.63 -1.37 6.91
C VAL A 130 -5.50 -1.87 8.06
N ILE A 131 -5.86 -3.16 8.05
CA ILE A 131 -6.80 -3.75 9.03
C ILE A 131 -6.02 -4.43 10.15
N ILE A 132 -6.06 -3.85 11.35
CA ILE A 132 -5.32 -4.32 12.53
C ILE A 132 -6.19 -4.62 13.74
N ASP A 133 -7.47 -4.22 13.72
CA ASP A 133 -8.38 -4.40 14.85
C ASP A 133 -8.53 -5.87 15.28
N CYS A 134 -8.30 -6.81 14.36
CA CYS A 134 -8.42 -8.24 14.63
C CYS A 134 -7.12 -8.92 15.09
N LEU A 135 -6.01 -8.18 15.19
CA LEU A 135 -4.71 -8.73 15.58
C LEU A 135 -4.81 -9.46 16.92
N ARG A 136 -4.15 -10.61 17.01
CA ARG A 136 -4.14 -11.38 18.26
C ARG A 136 -3.35 -10.61 19.33
N PRO A 137 -3.67 -10.76 20.63
CA PRO A 137 -2.91 -10.13 21.72
C PRO A 137 -1.40 -10.42 21.68
N GLU A 138 -1.01 -11.57 21.14
CA GLU A 138 0.40 -11.90 20.94
C GLU A 138 1.09 -11.01 19.91
N LEU A 139 0.38 -10.51 18.91
CA LEU A 139 0.92 -9.56 17.95
C LEU A 139 1.08 -8.18 18.57
N ASP A 140 0.24 -7.79 19.53
CA ASP A 140 0.44 -6.54 20.29
C ASP A 140 1.77 -6.57 21.05
N THR A 141 2.09 -7.71 21.67
CA THR A 141 3.42 -7.92 22.29
C THR A 141 4.54 -7.82 21.26
N ALA A 142 4.34 -8.40 20.07
CA ALA A 142 5.36 -8.36 19.03
C ALA A 142 5.60 -6.94 18.50
N ILE A 143 4.53 -6.18 18.27
CA ILE A 143 4.59 -4.79 17.79
C ILE A 143 5.28 -3.89 18.83
N ASN A 144 4.99 -4.08 20.12
CA ASN A 144 5.68 -3.36 21.19
C ASN A 144 7.21 -3.61 21.16
N ILE A 145 7.62 -4.87 21.01
CA ILE A 145 9.04 -5.23 20.88
C ILE A 145 9.65 -4.61 19.62
N VAL A 146 8.94 -4.63 18.48
CA VAL A 146 9.39 -3.95 17.26
C VAL A 146 9.61 -2.47 17.52
N ALA A 147 8.64 -1.76 18.12
CA ALA A 147 8.77 -0.34 18.44
C ALA A 147 9.99 -0.08 19.34
N SER A 148 10.16 -0.87 20.41
CA SER A 148 11.30 -0.77 21.32
C SER A 148 12.64 -0.98 20.62
N VAL A 149 12.75 -1.95 19.69
CA VAL A 149 13.99 -2.15 18.91
C VAL A 149 14.28 -0.95 18.02
N TYR A 150 13.27 -0.37 17.37
CA TYR A 150 13.46 0.85 16.59
C TYR A 150 13.92 2.02 17.47
N HIS A 151 13.29 2.24 18.64
CA HIS A 151 13.72 3.26 19.60
C HIS A 151 15.18 3.09 19.99
N GLU A 152 15.61 1.86 20.27
CA GLU A 152 16.97 1.58 20.67
C GLU A 152 17.98 1.76 19.54
N VAL A 153 17.69 1.29 18.32
CA VAL A 153 18.62 1.39 17.19
C VAL A 153 18.76 2.83 16.72
N PHE A 154 17.65 3.58 16.66
CA PHE A 154 17.65 4.97 16.19
C PHE A 154 17.91 6.00 17.30
N LYS A 155 17.95 5.56 18.57
CA LYS A 155 18.06 6.45 19.74
C LYS A 155 17.00 7.53 19.75
N ASP A 156 15.78 7.13 19.42
CA ASP A 156 14.60 8.00 19.29
C ASP A 156 13.35 7.31 19.81
N ASP A 157 12.95 7.65 21.04
CA ASP A 157 11.74 7.14 21.70
C ASP A 157 10.45 7.63 21.00
N ASN A 158 10.56 8.63 20.12
CA ASN A 158 9.46 9.12 19.30
C ASN A 158 9.38 8.45 17.94
N TYR A 159 10.31 7.55 17.60
CA TYR A 159 10.21 6.80 16.36
C TYR A 159 8.93 5.94 16.36
N ARG A 160 8.23 5.92 15.24
CA ARG A 160 6.98 5.15 15.07
C ARG A 160 7.09 4.27 13.84
N PRO A 161 7.37 2.96 13.99
CA PRO A 161 7.41 2.05 12.85
C PRO A 161 6.09 2.06 12.07
N VAL A 162 6.18 1.97 10.75
CA VAL A 162 4.99 2.01 9.89
C VAL A 162 4.49 0.59 9.66
N ILE A 163 3.26 0.28 10.07
CA ILE A 163 2.57 -0.96 9.70
C ILE A 163 2.07 -0.82 8.26
N THR A 164 2.49 -1.71 7.37
CA THR A 164 2.13 -1.69 5.95
C THR A 164 1.01 -2.65 5.60
N SER A 165 0.80 -3.71 6.39
CA SER A 165 -0.32 -4.64 6.23
C SER A 165 -0.60 -5.42 7.53
N GLY A 166 -1.87 -5.72 7.77
CA GLY A 166 -2.41 -6.65 8.76
C GLY A 166 -3.33 -7.64 8.03
N ASN A 167 -4.64 -7.63 8.27
CA ASN A 167 -5.61 -8.47 7.56
C ASN A 167 -6.33 -7.72 6.40
N ASP A 168 -5.58 -6.97 5.60
CA ASP A 168 -6.14 -6.09 4.55
C ASP A 168 -5.90 -6.56 3.11
N SER A 169 -4.88 -7.38 2.84
CA SER A 169 -4.51 -7.69 1.45
C SER A 169 -5.06 -9.03 0.95
N ASP A 170 -5.63 -9.05 -0.25
CA ASP A 170 -5.97 -10.27 -0.99
C ASP A 170 -4.78 -10.89 -1.75
N LYS A 171 -3.60 -10.26 -1.66
CA LYS A 171 -2.38 -10.68 -2.35
C LYS A 171 -1.58 -11.73 -1.60
N HIS A 172 -1.92 -12.02 -0.34
CA HIS A 172 -1.24 -13.07 0.39
C HIS A 172 -1.65 -14.46 -0.10
N GLY A 173 -0.77 -15.45 0.09
CA GLY A 173 -1.11 -16.84 -0.20
C GLY A 173 -2.33 -17.30 0.61
N GLU A 174 -3.10 -18.26 0.08
CA GLU A 174 -4.34 -18.78 0.68
C GLU A 174 -4.20 -19.17 2.16
N ARG A 175 -3.01 -19.65 2.54
CA ARG A 175 -2.69 -20.06 3.91
C ARG A 175 -1.90 -19.02 4.69
N SER A 176 -1.91 -17.77 4.27
CA SER A 176 -1.24 -16.68 4.97
C SER A 176 -1.72 -16.54 6.42
N ALA A 177 -0.81 -16.15 7.29
CA ALA A 177 -1.08 -15.82 8.69
C ALA A 177 -1.82 -14.48 8.84
N HIS A 178 -1.73 -13.58 7.85
CA HIS A 178 -2.49 -12.32 7.81
C HIS A 178 -3.99 -12.57 7.90
N TYR A 179 -4.51 -13.55 7.16
CA TYR A 179 -5.93 -13.92 7.17
C TYR A 179 -6.42 -14.48 8.51
N ALA A 180 -5.52 -14.90 9.38
CA ALA A 180 -5.82 -15.35 10.73
C ALA A 180 -5.50 -14.28 11.80
N CYS A 181 -5.25 -13.05 11.36
CA CYS A 181 -4.78 -11.92 12.16
C CYS A 181 -3.57 -12.26 13.04
N ALA A 182 -2.72 -13.15 12.52
CA ALA A 182 -1.56 -13.72 13.20
C ALA A 182 -0.24 -13.26 12.56
N ALA A 183 -0.29 -12.23 11.73
CA ALA A 183 0.86 -11.61 11.09
C ALA A 183 0.65 -10.11 10.88
N VAL A 184 1.75 -9.39 10.78
CA VAL A 184 1.82 -7.95 10.50
C VAL A 184 3.08 -7.67 9.68
N ASP A 185 2.94 -6.76 8.72
CA ASP A 185 4.06 -6.27 7.91
C ASP A 185 4.48 -4.89 8.41
N ILE A 186 5.76 -4.73 8.71
CA ILE A 186 6.35 -3.48 9.18
C ILE A 186 7.32 -2.94 8.14
N ARG A 187 7.21 -1.65 7.81
CA ARG A 187 8.12 -1.02 6.88
C ARG A 187 9.53 -0.92 7.47
N ILE A 188 10.51 -1.37 6.70
CA ILE A 188 11.94 -1.20 7.02
C ILE A 188 12.73 -0.49 5.93
N LYS A 189 12.18 -0.41 4.72
CA LYS A 189 12.87 0.19 3.56
C LYS A 189 13.23 1.67 3.71
N ASP A 190 12.54 2.39 4.60
CA ASP A 190 12.79 3.82 4.83
C ASP A 190 14.09 4.05 5.64
N VAL A 191 14.65 2.99 6.24
CA VAL A 191 15.99 3.02 6.84
C VAL A 191 17.02 2.99 5.72
N GLU A 192 17.71 4.07 5.40
CA GLU A 192 18.56 4.14 4.20
C GLU A 192 19.67 3.07 4.16
N ASN A 193 20.31 2.80 5.30
CA ASN A 193 21.43 1.88 5.38
C ASN A 193 20.97 0.41 5.47
N LEU A 194 21.29 -0.41 4.47
CA LEU A 194 20.96 -1.84 4.44
C LEU A 194 21.59 -2.64 5.61
N GLY A 195 22.78 -2.26 6.07
CA GLY A 195 23.41 -2.85 7.25
C GLY A 195 22.57 -2.62 8.50
N THR A 196 22.09 -1.39 8.71
CA THR A 196 21.16 -1.06 9.79
C THR A 196 19.84 -1.83 9.68
N ARG A 197 19.29 -2.00 8.47
CA ARG A 197 18.09 -2.85 8.27
C ARG A 197 18.30 -4.27 8.77
N LYS A 198 19.43 -4.87 8.42
CA LYS A 198 19.78 -6.23 8.87
C LYS A 198 19.95 -6.30 10.39
N VAL A 199 20.55 -5.28 11.01
CA VAL A 199 20.67 -5.19 12.48
C VAL A 199 19.30 -5.11 13.15
N VAL A 200 18.42 -4.23 12.66
CA VAL A 200 17.04 -4.11 13.17
C VAL A 200 16.30 -5.44 13.03
N ALA A 201 16.32 -6.05 11.84
CA ALA A 201 15.66 -7.33 11.57
C ALA A 201 16.18 -8.46 12.47
N GLN A 202 17.50 -8.53 12.67
CA GLN A 202 18.12 -9.54 13.52
C GLN A 202 17.76 -9.33 14.99
N LYS A 203 17.85 -8.09 15.48
CA LYS A 203 17.51 -7.78 16.88
C LYS A 203 16.04 -8.05 17.19
N ILE A 204 15.12 -7.70 16.28
CA ILE A 204 13.70 -8.06 16.42
C ILE A 204 13.52 -9.58 16.50
N ARG A 205 14.22 -10.34 15.66
CA ARG A 205 14.17 -11.82 15.68
C ARG A 205 14.66 -12.38 17.01
N ASP A 206 15.75 -11.84 17.54
CA ASP A 206 16.36 -12.30 18.79
C ASP A 206 15.45 -12.00 20.00
N GLU A 207 14.88 -10.79 20.07
CA GLU A 207 13.98 -10.37 21.15
C GLU A 207 12.63 -11.12 21.13
N LEU A 208 12.06 -11.34 19.94
CA LEU A 208 10.80 -12.10 19.81
C LEU A 208 10.99 -13.59 20.08
N GLY A 209 12.19 -14.11 19.81
CA GLY A 209 12.53 -15.51 20.01
C GLY A 209 11.67 -16.47 19.18
N SER A 210 11.67 -17.73 19.59
CA SER A 210 11.11 -18.85 18.80
C SER A 210 9.57 -18.92 18.71
N ARG A 211 8.86 -18.02 19.40
CA ARG A 211 7.38 -17.92 19.33
C ARG A 211 6.92 -17.29 18.01
N TYR A 212 7.79 -16.52 17.36
CA TYR A 212 7.47 -15.79 16.15
C TYR A 212 8.40 -16.22 15.00
N THR A 213 7.92 -16.02 13.78
CA THR A 213 8.74 -16.03 12.57
C THR A 213 8.90 -14.59 12.10
N VAL A 214 10.14 -14.15 11.92
CA VAL A 214 10.49 -12.80 11.45
C VAL A 214 11.30 -12.90 10.16
N LEU A 215 10.72 -12.43 9.05
CA LEU A 215 11.33 -12.44 7.72
C LEU A 215 11.58 -11.01 7.26
N HIS A 216 12.75 -10.75 6.69
CA HIS A 216 13.05 -9.50 5.98
C HIS A 216 12.81 -9.76 4.51
N GLU A 217 11.60 -9.46 4.05
CA GLU A 217 11.14 -9.81 2.72
C GLU A 217 11.47 -8.71 1.71
N ASP A 218 11.61 -9.11 0.44
CA ASP A 218 11.82 -8.20 -0.69
C ASP A 218 12.98 -7.21 -0.55
N VAL A 219 14.06 -7.59 0.15
CA VAL A 219 15.23 -6.74 0.42
C VAL A 219 15.74 -6.02 -0.83
N GLY A 220 15.80 -4.69 -0.78
CA GLY A 220 16.24 -3.80 -1.85
C GLY A 220 15.18 -3.48 -2.90
N LYS A 221 13.96 -4.02 -2.77
CA LYS A 221 12.85 -3.79 -3.72
C LYS A 221 11.80 -2.84 -3.16
N ALA A 222 10.88 -2.40 -4.03
CA ALA A 222 9.82 -1.46 -3.67
C ALA A 222 8.90 -1.93 -2.53
N ASN A 223 8.73 -3.25 -2.40
CA ASN A 223 7.89 -3.92 -1.41
C ASN A 223 8.68 -4.41 -0.17
N GLU A 224 9.91 -3.95 0.06
CA GLU A 224 10.70 -4.40 1.21
C GLU A 224 10.02 -4.07 2.55
N HIS A 225 9.85 -5.09 3.39
CA HIS A 225 9.24 -5.00 4.73
C HIS A 225 9.75 -6.12 5.65
N LEU A 226 9.45 -6.00 6.94
CA LEU A 226 9.56 -7.06 7.92
C LEU A 226 8.21 -7.74 8.08
N HIS A 227 8.13 -9.00 7.71
CA HIS A 227 6.98 -9.86 8.01
C HIS A 227 7.18 -10.48 9.40
N VAL A 228 6.29 -10.16 10.33
CA VAL A 228 6.29 -10.70 11.69
C VAL A 228 5.02 -11.50 11.89
N GLN A 229 5.15 -12.79 12.17
CA GLN A 229 4.00 -13.67 12.40
C GLN A 229 4.19 -14.58 13.60
N LEU A 230 3.09 -15.07 14.15
CA LEU A 230 3.14 -16.22 15.05
C LEU A 230 3.64 -17.46 14.31
N ARG A 231 4.39 -18.30 15.04
CA ARG A 231 4.86 -19.57 14.51
C ARG A 231 3.66 -20.42 14.08
N SER A 232 3.76 -21.02 12.89
CA SER A 232 2.68 -21.87 12.39
C SER A 232 2.41 -23.02 13.35
N GLY A 233 1.12 -23.28 13.60
CA GLY A 233 0.67 -24.29 14.56
C GLY A 233 0.55 -23.80 16.01
N THR A 234 0.93 -22.56 16.32
CA THR A 234 0.77 -21.98 17.67
C THR A 234 -0.47 -21.10 17.83
N TYR A 235 -1.33 -21.05 16.82
CA TYR A 235 -2.57 -20.27 16.84
C TYR A 235 -3.67 -20.98 16.05
N ASP A 236 -4.91 -20.88 16.52
CA ASP A 236 -6.07 -21.41 15.81
C ASP A 236 -6.58 -20.39 14.79
N ARG A 237 -6.44 -20.74 13.50
CA ARG A 237 -6.86 -19.91 12.35
C ARG A 237 -8.36 -19.59 12.34
N ASN A 238 -9.18 -20.36 13.04
CA ASN A 238 -10.61 -20.16 13.11
C ASN A 238 -11.02 -19.18 14.22
N ILE A 239 -10.07 -18.73 15.05
CA ILE A 239 -10.31 -17.70 16.07
C ILE A 239 -10.03 -16.32 15.48
N VAL A 240 -11.00 -15.41 15.64
CA VAL A 240 -10.86 -13.98 15.30
C VAL A 240 -11.04 -13.18 16.58
N TRP A 241 -10.12 -12.24 16.82
CA TRP A 241 -10.19 -11.32 17.95
C TRP A 241 -10.94 -10.05 17.56
N ARG A 242 -11.72 -9.49 18.48
CA ARG A 242 -12.32 -8.15 18.38
C ARG A 242 -12.34 -7.47 19.74
#